data_AF-G0V1Y9-F1
#
_entry.id   AF-G0V1Y9-F1
#
_cell.length_a   1.000
_cell.length_b   1.000
_cell.length_c   1.000
_cell.angle_alpha   90.00
_cell.angle_beta   90.00
_cell.angle_gamma   90.00
#
_symmetry.space_group_name_H-M   'P 1'
#
loop_
_entity.id
_entity.type
_entity.pdbx_description
1 polymer ?
#
loop_
_entity_poly.entity_id
_entity_poly.type
_entity_poly.pdbx_seq_one_letter_code
_entity_poly.pdbx_strand_id
1 'polypeptide(L)'
;MSLSSRGNVDKSRPRGFGRSGQSSNQHRNSRECTSMRRHGGASHPLYVKRPRNHDKSTTSGPLDDVQPVKKVKTQSGFSDLRHSLVSAAAIAEHIQKNYIDKLHDSKQVHNFLQALSNCQEAIFAELCENHKREVVLVIERMFEMYSTSTPSPQVVIPPAAHEFIIRCEKNGVRKSSWASDLESRDNITEASEEIKKEQEAKDTNAVQVAPVMLFTPRELIKKIAALDPRGRLERMIEMCATIGDLNSCVQKLRYFVISYQNDGEEMDYTACCQLISKLSSKSRRVCEALLRGGSSTDVDSEAKELSKEDALELDEVLDGLLSTTQDVLANRPQSKQHQPISKLTKFVTWCNMHGLLKENGTKYKKIGEDLEQQASLCMQAQATQLETVLLLKALQPGDEKAVKEATDKLWCESKGRYEPCSADVLSSIAVVSGASGISDPLRAQVAQRLVLTQQKLQEERNITQTVLPRRALNFVAAEQSKEKRAAVKRMLAKENITVME
;
A
#
# COMPACT_ATOMS: atom_id res chain seq x y z
N MET A 1 36.62 54.53 23.82
CA MET A 1 35.73 53.43 23.41
C MET A 1 36.04 53.14 21.95
N SER A 2 37.19 52.56 21.58
CA SER A 2 37.68 51.19 21.88
C SER A 2 36.68 50.16 21.30
N LEU A 3 36.93 49.32 20.29
CA LEU A 3 38.09 48.84 19.49
C LEU A 3 37.53 48.36 18.12
N SER A 4 38.18 48.61 16.97
CA SER A 4 39.10 47.68 16.22
C SER A 4 38.58 46.24 16.09
N SER A 5 38.60 45.55 14.93
CA SER A 5 39.66 45.42 13.92
C SER A 5 39.07 44.78 12.65
N ARG A 6 39.45 45.22 11.43
CA ARG A 6 40.38 44.53 10.48
C ARG A 6 40.08 43.02 10.33
N GLY A 7 39.82 42.44 9.16
CA GLY A 7 40.12 42.78 7.77
C GLY A 7 40.61 41.50 7.08
N ASN A 8 40.23 41.22 5.84
CA ASN A 8 41.18 40.70 4.84
C ASN A 8 40.56 40.65 3.44
N VAL A 9 41.35 41.18 2.51
CA VAL A 9 41.24 41.05 1.05
C VAL A 9 42.27 39.98 0.68
N ASP A 10 41.90 38.95 -0.09
CA ASP A 10 42.67 38.64 -1.30
C ASP A 10 42.00 37.68 -2.29
N LYS A 11 42.12 38.11 -3.54
CA LYS A 11 42.16 37.45 -4.86
C LYS A 11 42.20 35.91 -4.89
N SER A 12 41.44 35.34 -5.84
CA SER A 12 41.98 34.79 -7.11
C SER A 12 40.97 33.91 -7.87
N ARG A 13 40.65 34.30 -9.12
CA ARG A 13 40.16 33.46 -10.24
C ARG A 13 41.33 32.58 -10.77
N PRO A 14 41.23 31.79 -11.88
CA PRO A 14 40.13 30.99 -12.48
C PRO A 14 40.61 29.60 -12.98
N ARG A 15 39.72 28.61 -13.19
CA ARG A 15 39.87 27.45 -14.15
C ARG A 15 38.47 26.88 -14.42
N GLY A 16 38.03 26.46 -15.61
CA GLY A 16 38.63 26.34 -16.93
C GLY A 16 37.55 25.90 -17.93
N PHE A 17 37.79 26.18 -19.21
CA PHE A 17 36.96 25.83 -20.36
C PHE A 17 36.81 24.30 -20.52
N GLY A 18 35.63 23.85 -20.98
CA GLY A 18 35.37 22.48 -21.44
C GLY A 18 34.22 22.45 -22.44
N ARG A 19 34.56 22.21 -23.71
CA ARG A 19 33.73 22.28 -24.92
C ARG A 19 32.75 21.11 -25.07
N SER A 20 31.65 21.41 -25.77
CA SER A 20 30.89 20.62 -26.75
C SER A 20 31.34 19.18 -27.10
N GLY A 21 30.37 18.27 -27.13
CA GLY A 21 30.45 16.99 -27.86
C GLY A 21 29.08 16.33 -27.99
N GLN A 22 28.43 16.52 -29.14
CA GLN A 22 27.39 15.64 -29.67
C GLN A 22 27.99 14.25 -29.94
N SER A 23 27.28 13.15 -29.66
CA SER A 23 27.04 12.06 -30.61
C SER A 23 26.25 10.91 -29.98
N SER A 24 25.52 10.25 -30.87
CA SER A 24 24.59 9.11 -30.82
C SER A 24 25.06 7.81 -30.16
N ASN A 25 24.08 7.04 -29.65
CA ASN A 25 23.80 5.62 -29.99
C ASN A 25 22.59 5.16 -29.15
N GLN A 26 21.37 5.03 -29.71
CA GLN A 26 20.84 3.84 -30.41
C GLN A 26 21.26 2.48 -29.83
N HIS A 27 20.36 1.86 -29.07
CA HIS A 27 20.02 0.42 -29.07
C HIS A 27 18.74 0.25 -28.24
N ARG A 28 17.54 0.20 -28.85
CA ARG A 28 16.81 -1.03 -29.26
C ARG A 28 17.01 -2.22 -28.31
N ASN A 29 16.00 -2.50 -27.49
CA ASN A 29 15.50 -3.87 -27.31
C ASN A 29 14.00 -3.84 -26.95
N SER A 30 13.22 -4.08 -28.00
CA SER A 30 11.81 -4.48 -27.95
C SER A 30 11.75 -5.94 -27.50
N ARG A 31 10.91 -6.25 -26.50
CA ARG A 31 10.27 -7.55 -26.41
C ARG A 31 8.81 -7.37 -26.03
N GLU A 32 7.99 -7.68 -27.02
CA GLU A 32 6.57 -7.96 -26.94
C GLU A 32 6.29 -9.02 -25.87
N CYS A 33 5.20 -8.83 -25.12
CA CYS A 33 4.48 -9.97 -24.57
C CYS A 33 2.97 -9.71 -24.66
N THR A 34 2.38 -10.58 -25.46
CA THR A 34 1.00 -10.70 -25.91
C THR A 34 -0.07 -10.70 -24.83
N SER A 35 -1.12 -9.94 -25.12
CA SER A 35 -2.50 -10.05 -24.64
C SER A 35 -3.02 -11.49 -24.68
N MET A 36 -3.64 -11.96 -23.59
CA MET A 36 -4.58 -13.09 -23.61
C MET A 36 -5.80 -12.75 -22.74
N ARG A 37 -6.82 -12.19 -23.39
CA ARG A 37 -8.23 -12.26 -22.97
C ARG A 37 -8.68 -13.72 -22.98
N ARG A 38 -9.37 -14.19 -21.93
CA ARG A 38 -10.25 -15.37 -22.02
C ARG A 38 -11.70 -14.94 -21.78
N HIS A 39 -12.51 -15.04 -22.82
CA HIS A 39 -13.94 -15.23 -22.72
C HIS A 39 -14.23 -16.71 -22.45
N GLY A 40 -15.24 -16.97 -21.60
CA GLY A 40 -15.87 -18.28 -21.47
C GLY A 40 -16.91 -18.52 -22.56
N GLY A 41 -17.38 -19.77 -22.66
CA GLY A 41 -18.57 -20.12 -23.43
C GLY A 41 -18.54 -21.54 -24.03
N ALA A 42 -19.13 -22.48 -23.29
CA ALA A 42 -19.79 -23.75 -23.66
C ALA A 42 -19.53 -24.42 -25.03
N SER A 43 -19.35 -25.76 -25.01
CA SER A 43 -20.24 -26.76 -25.63
C SER A 43 -19.71 -28.19 -25.46
N HIS A 44 -20.57 -29.10 -25.00
CA HIS A 44 -20.41 -30.56 -25.05
C HIS A 44 -20.39 -31.07 -26.50
N PRO A 45 -19.79 -32.24 -26.79
CA PRO A 45 -20.60 -33.44 -26.91
C PRO A 45 -19.97 -34.74 -26.35
N LEU A 46 -20.79 -35.78 -26.40
CA LEU A 46 -20.75 -37.09 -25.76
C LEU A 46 -19.86 -38.13 -26.46
N TYR A 47 -19.66 -39.26 -25.75
CA TYR A 47 -19.33 -40.62 -26.24
C TYR A 47 -17.85 -40.85 -26.64
N VAL A 48 -17.10 -41.84 -26.16
CA VAL A 48 -17.32 -43.31 -26.15
C VAL A 48 -16.44 -43.99 -25.07
N LYS A 49 -17.03 -44.97 -24.36
CA LYS A 49 -16.34 -45.98 -23.52
C LYS A 49 -15.52 -46.96 -24.38
N ARG A 50 -14.33 -47.38 -23.92
CA ARG A 50 -14.01 -48.81 -23.72
C ARG A 50 -12.71 -49.06 -22.94
N PRO A 51 -12.69 -50.07 -22.04
CA PRO A 51 -11.53 -50.48 -21.26
C PRO A 51 -10.72 -51.58 -21.96
N ARG A 52 -9.46 -51.77 -21.55
CA ARG A 52 -8.71 -53.02 -21.79
C ARG A 52 -7.93 -53.39 -20.54
N ASN A 53 -8.46 -54.36 -19.81
CA ASN A 53 -7.65 -55.29 -19.05
C ASN A 53 -7.05 -56.31 -20.03
N HIS A 54 -5.78 -56.66 -19.87
CA HIS A 54 -5.28 -57.98 -20.24
C HIS A 54 -4.34 -58.49 -19.15
N ASP A 55 -4.77 -59.61 -18.59
CA ASP A 55 -4.09 -60.50 -17.67
C ASP A 55 -2.99 -61.34 -18.34
N LYS A 56 -2.07 -61.82 -17.49
CA LYS A 56 -1.20 -63.05 -17.58
C LYS A 56 0.02 -62.95 -18.52
N SER A 57 1.21 -63.47 -18.21
CA SER A 57 1.61 -64.56 -17.31
C SER A 57 3.12 -64.53 -16.96
N THR A 58 3.42 -64.91 -15.71
CA THR A 58 4.60 -65.63 -15.17
C THR A 58 5.78 -66.00 -16.08
N THR A 59 7.02 -65.69 -15.62
CA THR A 59 8.16 -66.63 -15.65
C THR A 59 9.09 -66.33 -14.46
N SER A 60 9.41 -67.37 -13.70
CA SER A 60 10.28 -67.43 -12.52
C SER A 60 11.75 -67.67 -12.90
N GLY A 61 12.69 -67.03 -12.19
CA GLY A 61 14.10 -67.44 -12.11
C GLY A 61 14.95 -66.41 -11.34
N PRO A 62 15.95 -66.82 -10.53
CA PRO A 62 16.25 -66.15 -9.25
C PRO A 62 17.64 -65.47 -9.17
N LEU A 63 17.84 -64.81 -8.02
CA LEU A 63 19.11 -64.35 -7.39
C LEU A 63 19.59 -62.91 -7.65
N ASP A 64 19.65 -62.20 -6.52
CA ASP A 64 20.67 -61.22 -6.10
C ASP A 64 20.97 -60.01 -7.00
N ASP A 65 20.34 -58.88 -6.68
CA ASP A 65 21.08 -57.70 -6.19
C ASP A 65 20.09 -56.67 -5.61
N VAL A 66 20.06 -56.51 -4.29
CA VAL A 66 19.26 -55.47 -3.62
C VAL A 66 20.00 -54.14 -3.76
N GLN A 67 19.79 -53.46 -4.89
CA GLN A 67 20.05 -52.03 -4.93
C GLN A 67 18.93 -51.29 -4.17
N PRO A 68 19.26 -50.34 -3.28
CA PRO A 68 18.25 -49.54 -2.62
C PRO A 68 17.59 -48.68 -3.70
N VAL A 69 16.37 -49.07 -4.09
CA VAL A 69 15.47 -48.26 -4.89
C VAL A 69 15.39 -46.90 -4.21
N LYS A 70 16.04 -45.90 -4.80
CA LYS A 70 15.90 -44.50 -4.41
C LYS A 70 14.41 -44.21 -4.43
N LYS A 71 13.79 -44.13 -3.25
CA LYS A 71 12.41 -43.71 -3.09
C LYS A 71 12.27 -42.41 -3.88
N VAL A 72 11.53 -42.47 -4.98
CA VAL A 72 11.18 -41.30 -5.78
C VAL A 72 10.42 -40.40 -4.83
N LYS A 73 11.07 -39.32 -4.38
CA LYS A 73 10.51 -38.35 -3.46
C LYS A 73 9.49 -37.52 -4.25
N THR A 74 8.31 -38.09 -4.45
CA THR A 74 7.19 -37.44 -5.15
C THR A 74 6.50 -36.39 -4.28
N GLN A 75 6.82 -36.33 -2.99
CA GLN A 75 6.32 -35.31 -2.08
C GLN A 75 7.35 -34.18 -1.91
N SER A 76 6.90 -32.96 -2.20
CA SER A 76 7.65 -31.73 -1.95
C SER A 76 7.98 -31.64 -0.46
N GLY A 77 9.18 -31.15 -0.10
CA GLY A 77 9.55 -30.95 1.31
C GLY A 77 8.58 -30.06 2.09
N PHE A 78 7.82 -29.20 1.41
CA PHE A 78 6.72 -28.44 2.02
C PHE A 78 5.51 -29.32 2.38
N SER A 79 5.16 -30.29 1.53
CA SER A 79 4.10 -31.26 1.82
C SER A 79 4.48 -32.10 3.04
N ASP A 80 5.72 -32.58 3.10
CA ASP A 80 6.22 -33.35 4.25
C ASP A 80 6.13 -32.52 5.55
N LEU A 81 6.54 -31.25 5.50
CA LEU A 81 6.43 -30.32 6.62
C LEU A 81 4.98 -30.19 7.09
N ARG A 82 4.03 -29.95 6.19
CA ARG A 82 2.61 -29.80 6.54
C ARG A 82 2.03 -31.05 7.21
N HIS A 83 2.41 -32.25 6.75
CA HIS A 83 1.94 -33.49 7.37
C HIS A 83 2.63 -33.80 8.71
N SER A 84 3.77 -33.17 8.99
CA SER A 84 4.45 -33.33 10.28
C SER A 84 3.88 -32.43 11.39
N LEU A 85 3.26 -31.29 11.05
CA LEU A 85 2.71 -30.32 12.01
C LEU A 85 1.26 -30.64 12.39
N VAL A 86 1.04 -31.85 12.96
CA VAL A 86 -0.30 -32.37 13.29
C VAL A 86 -0.79 -32.02 14.70
N SER A 87 0.09 -31.63 15.61
CA SER A 87 -0.21 -31.29 17.00
C SER A 87 0.66 -30.14 17.51
N ALA A 88 0.26 -29.49 18.61
CA ALA A 88 1.05 -28.43 19.23
C ALA A 88 2.43 -28.92 19.65
N ALA A 89 2.52 -30.14 20.22
CA ALA A 89 3.77 -30.78 20.58
C ALA A 89 4.68 -31.04 19.37
N ALA A 90 4.13 -31.49 18.23
CA ALA A 90 4.91 -31.70 17.02
C ALA A 90 5.44 -30.39 16.42
N ILE A 91 4.67 -29.30 16.53
CA ILE A 91 5.12 -27.96 16.16
C ILE A 91 6.26 -27.50 17.08
N ALA A 92 6.10 -27.68 18.39
CA ALA A 92 7.13 -27.31 19.38
C ALA A 92 8.43 -28.08 19.15
N GLU A 93 8.36 -29.40 18.94
CA GLU A 93 9.53 -30.23 18.62
C GLU A 93 10.20 -29.77 17.32
N HIS A 94 9.41 -29.42 16.31
CA HIS A 94 9.95 -28.88 15.06
C HIS A 94 10.70 -27.57 15.30
N ILE A 95 10.16 -26.66 16.10
CA ILE A 95 10.82 -25.38 16.45
C ILE A 95 12.13 -25.70 17.17
N GLN A 96 12.10 -26.48 18.24
CA GLN A 96 13.29 -26.83 19.03
C GLN A 96 14.41 -27.45 18.17
N LYS A 97 14.05 -28.42 17.31
CA LYS A 97 15.01 -29.15 16.48
C LYS A 97 15.60 -28.30 15.35
N ASN A 98 14.86 -27.31 14.85
CA ASN A 98 15.25 -26.57 13.64
C ASN A 98 15.58 -25.09 13.91
N TYR A 99 15.45 -24.62 15.16
CA TYR A 99 15.65 -23.21 15.52
C TYR A 99 17.03 -22.68 15.16
N ILE A 100 18.09 -23.45 15.45
CA ILE A 100 19.49 -23.07 15.24
C ILE A 100 19.92 -23.27 13.78
N ASP A 101 19.44 -24.34 13.11
CA ASP A 101 20.00 -24.72 11.81
C ASP A 101 19.18 -24.21 10.63
N LYS A 102 17.84 -24.34 10.67
CA LYS A 102 16.99 -24.08 9.50
C LYS A 102 16.17 -22.82 9.63
N LEU A 103 15.73 -22.47 10.83
CA LEU A 103 14.89 -21.29 11.06
C LEU A 103 15.69 -19.98 11.06
N HIS A 104 16.98 -19.99 10.72
CA HIS A 104 17.72 -18.78 10.32
C HIS A 104 17.51 -18.41 8.84
N ASP A 105 17.14 -19.37 7.97
CA ASP A 105 16.91 -19.12 6.55
C ASP A 105 15.50 -18.57 6.33
N SER A 106 15.40 -17.36 5.74
CA SER A 106 14.12 -16.69 5.46
C SER A 106 13.15 -17.59 4.69
N LYS A 107 13.65 -18.39 3.74
CA LYS A 107 12.80 -19.31 2.97
C LYS A 107 12.22 -20.42 3.83
N GLN A 108 12.99 -21.00 4.76
CA GLN A 108 12.48 -22.03 5.67
C GLN A 108 11.48 -21.45 6.65
N VAL A 109 11.74 -20.26 7.21
CA VAL A 109 10.80 -19.60 8.13
C VAL A 109 9.49 -19.29 7.41
N HIS A 110 9.53 -18.79 6.18
CA HIS A 110 8.32 -18.54 5.39
C HIS A 110 7.54 -19.83 5.11
N ASN A 111 8.22 -20.91 4.71
CA ASN A 111 7.57 -22.22 4.51
C ASN A 111 6.95 -22.75 5.81
N PHE A 112 7.64 -22.58 6.94
CA PHE A 112 7.14 -22.99 8.25
C PHE A 112 5.90 -22.20 8.66
N LEU A 113 5.94 -20.86 8.57
CA LEU A 113 4.79 -20.00 8.87
C LEU A 113 3.62 -20.27 7.92
N GLN A 114 3.90 -20.55 6.65
CA GLN A 114 2.87 -20.97 5.69
C GLN A 114 2.28 -22.33 6.05
N ALA A 115 3.08 -23.29 6.51
CA ALA A 115 2.55 -24.57 7.00
C ALA A 115 1.68 -24.36 8.25
N LEU A 116 2.12 -23.53 9.21
CA LEU A 116 1.36 -23.18 10.41
C LEU A 116 0.05 -22.46 10.11
N SER A 117 0.00 -21.58 9.11
CA SER A 117 -1.25 -20.90 8.71
C SER A 117 -2.37 -21.86 8.31
N ASN A 118 -2.02 -23.07 7.86
CA ASN A 118 -2.97 -24.11 7.50
C ASN A 118 -3.40 -25.00 8.67
N CYS A 119 -2.79 -24.83 9.86
CA CYS A 119 -3.18 -25.56 11.07
C CYS A 119 -4.50 -25.00 11.63
N GLN A 120 -5.29 -25.90 12.23
CA GLN A 120 -6.53 -25.55 12.90
C GLN A 120 -6.26 -24.62 14.08
N GLU A 121 -7.21 -23.73 14.39
CA GLU A 121 -7.04 -22.75 15.47
C GLU A 121 -6.86 -23.41 16.84
N ALA A 122 -7.50 -24.57 17.09
CA ALA A 122 -7.35 -25.31 18.33
C ALA A 122 -5.89 -25.75 18.58
N ILE A 123 -5.19 -26.21 17.53
CA ILE A 123 -3.78 -26.61 17.62
C ILE A 123 -2.90 -25.38 17.92
N PHE A 124 -3.24 -24.24 17.31
CA PHE A 124 -2.49 -23.00 17.55
C PHE A 124 -2.72 -22.44 18.96
N ALA A 125 -3.96 -22.50 19.47
CA ALA A 125 -4.29 -22.12 20.83
C ALA A 125 -3.52 -22.97 21.85
N GLU A 126 -3.51 -24.30 21.65
CA GLU A 126 -2.74 -25.23 22.49
C GLU A 126 -1.23 -24.93 22.44
N LEU A 127 -0.69 -24.57 21.28
CA LEU A 127 0.70 -24.13 21.14
C LEU A 127 0.97 -22.86 21.97
N CYS A 128 0.09 -21.86 21.89
CA CYS A 128 0.21 -20.63 22.67
C CYS A 128 0.03 -20.83 24.17
N GLU A 129 -0.68 -21.86 24.61
CA GLU A 129 -0.91 -22.15 26.03
C GLU A 129 0.23 -22.98 26.63
N ASN A 130 0.59 -24.09 25.97
CA ASN A 130 1.47 -25.11 26.53
C ASN A 130 2.94 -24.98 26.09
N HIS A 131 3.21 -24.30 24.98
CA HIS A 131 4.54 -24.19 24.35
C HIS A 131 4.95 -22.73 24.18
N LYS A 132 4.77 -21.93 25.24
CA LYS A 132 5.02 -20.48 25.26
C LYS A 132 6.42 -20.11 24.79
N ARG A 133 7.44 -20.87 25.22
CA ARG A 133 8.84 -20.59 24.88
C ARG A 133 9.09 -20.73 23.37
N GLU A 134 8.55 -21.76 22.76
CA GLU A 134 8.68 -21.99 21.31
C GLU A 134 7.97 -20.91 20.50
N VAL A 135 6.81 -20.44 20.96
CA VAL A 135 6.13 -19.29 20.35
C VAL A 135 7.02 -18.04 20.39
N VAL A 136 7.66 -17.75 21.52
CA VAL A 136 8.54 -16.58 21.63
C VAL A 136 9.77 -16.72 20.72
N LEU A 137 10.39 -17.90 20.64
CA LEU A 137 11.51 -18.14 19.73
C LEU A 137 11.15 -17.82 18.27
N VAL A 138 9.96 -18.20 17.83
CA VAL A 138 9.49 -17.87 16.47
C VAL A 138 9.29 -16.35 16.31
N ILE A 139 8.72 -15.68 17.32
CA ILE A 139 8.52 -14.22 17.29
C ILE A 139 9.88 -13.49 17.26
N GLU A 140 10.84 -13.91 18.08
CA GLU A 140 12.21 -13.36 18.10
C GLU A 140 12.86 -13.53 16.74
N ARG A 141 12.75 -14.72 16.15
CA ARG A 141 13.29 -14.98 14.81
C ARG A 141 12.66 -14.07 13.75
N MET A 142 11.34 -13.88 13.81
CA MET A 142 10.65 -12.95 12.91
C MET A 142 11.14 -11.52 13.11
N PHE A 143 11.30 -11.08 14.36
CA PHE A 143 11.83 -9.75 14.66
C PHE A 143 13.25 -9.56 14.12
N GLU A 144 14.14 -10.53 14.33
CA GLU A 144 15.51 -10.52 13.79
C GLU A 144 15.50 -10.40 12.26
N MET A 145 14.73 -11.26 11.58
CA MET A 145 14.67 -11.26 10.11
C MET A 145 14.14 -9.95 9.52
N TYR A 146 13.04 -9.41 10.07
CA TYR A 146 12.36 -8.26 9.46
C TYR A 146 12.86 -6.91 9.97
N SER A 147 13.54 -6.85 11.12
CA SER A 147 14.10 -5.59 11.63
C SER A 147 15.51 -5.29 11.11
N THR A 148 16.24 -6.33 10.68
CA THR A 148 17.62 -6.19 10.19
C THR A 148 17.73 -6.09 8.67
N SER A 149 16.63 -6.30 7.93
CA SER A 149 16.57 -5.99 6.50
C SER A 149 16.92 -4.52 6.26
N THR A 150 18.10 -4.31 5.68
CA THR A 150 18.81 -3.07 5.34
C THR A 150 17.96 -2.09 4.51
N PRO A 151 18.39 -0.80 4.31
CA PRO A 151 17.52 0.35 4.00
C PRO A 151 17.02 0.38 2.55
N SER A 152 16.34 -0.68 2.14
CA SER A 152 15.51 -0.79 0.95
C SER A 152 14.11 -0.27 1.28
N PRO A 153 13.40 0.38 0.34
CA PRO A 153 12.09 0.94 0.62
C PRO A 153 11.10 -0.21 0.87
N GLN A 154 10.60 -0.29 2.11
CA GLN A 154 9.63 -1.24 2.65
C GLN A 154 10.09 -2.70 2.84
N VAL A 155 10.16 -3.11 4.11
CA VAL A 155 10.17 -4.50 4.53
C VAL A 155 8.80 -5.10 4.22
N VAL A 156 8.71 -6.00 3.24
CA VAL A 156 7.46 -6.70 2.90
C VAL A 156 7.39 -7.98 3.72
N ILE A 157 6.53 -7.99 4.74
CA ILE A 157 6.29 -9.17 5.57
C ILE A 157 5.25 -10.06 4.88
N PRO A 158 5.51 -11.38 4.69
CA PRO A 158 4.59 -12.26 4.00
C PRO A 158 3.27 -12.46 4.77
N PRO A 159 2.13 -12.74 4.08
CA PRO A 159 0.83 -12.87 4.72
C PRO A 159 0.77 -13.92 5.86
N ALA A 160 1.49 -15.03 5.72
CA ALA A 160 1.55 -16.08 6.75
C ALA A 160 2.26 -15.61 8.04
N ALA A 161 3.23 -14.72 7.92
CA ALA A 161 3.89 -14.10 9.07
C ALA A 161 2.95 -13.12 9.79
N HIS A 162 2.23 -12.29 9.03
CA HIS A 162 1.18 -11.42 9.61
C HIS A 162 0.11 -12.24 10.34
N GLU A 163 -0.35 -13.33 9.74
CA GLU A 163 -1.32 -14.22 10.37
C GLU A 163 -0.81 -14.84 11.68
N PHE A 164 0.44 -15.31 11.70
CA PHE A 164 1.04 -15.84 12.93
C PHE A 164 0.99 -14.82 14.07
N ILE A 165 1.40 -13.57 13.80
CA ILE A 165 1.33 -12.48 14.79
C ILE A 165 -0.12 -12.19 15.22
N ILE A 166 -1.06 -12.14 14.27
CA ILE A 166 -2.48 -11.91 14.56
C ILE A 166 -3.05 -13.04 15.44
N ARG A 167 -2.73 -14.31 15.16
CA ARG A 167 -3.17 -15.44 15.97
C ARG A 167 -2.53 -15.43 17.36
N CYS A 168 -1.25 -15.06 17.49
CA CYS A 168 -0.62 -14.83 18.79
C CYS A 168 -1.36 -13.76 19.60
N GLU A 169 -1.75 -12.64 18.98
CA GLU A 169 -2.54 -11.60 19.65
C GLU A 169 -3.90 -12.12 20.12
N LYS A 170 -4.62 -12.87 19.27
CA LYS A 170 -5.92 -13.48 19.60
C LYS A 170 -5.82 -14.46 20.77
N ASN A 171 -4.73 -15.22 20.85
CA ASN A 171 -4.45 -16.17 21.93
C ASN A 171 -3.76 -15.54 23.16
N GLY A 172 -3.78 -14.20 23.27
CA GLY A 172 -3.42 -13.51 24.50
C GLY A 172 -1.93 -13.26 24.72
N VAL A 173 -1.05 -13.55 23.75
CA VAL A 173 0.41 -13.37 23.87
C VAL A 173 0.80 -11.91 24.19
N ARG A 174 -0.06 -10.95 23.84
CA ARG A 174 0.14 -9.52 24.14
C ARG A 174 -0.18 -9.13 25.60
N LYS A 175 -0.89 -9.98 26.35
CA LYS A 175 -1.26 -9.73 27.75
C LYS A 175 -0.04 -9.98 28.64
N SER A 176 0.25 -9.07 29.58
CA SER A 176 1.38 -9.24 30.51
C SER A 176 1.28 -10.55 31.30
N SER A 177 0.06 -10.98 31.66
CA SER A 177 -0.18 -12.23 32.38
C SER A 177 0.16 -13.50 31.58
N TRP A 178 0.27 -13.42 30.25
CA TRP A 178 0.60 -14.58 29.43
C TRP A 178 2.06 -15.03 29.63
N ALA A 179 2.97 -14.07 29.79
CA ALA A 179 4.40 -14.31 29.92
C ALA A 179 4.88 -14.56 31.37
N SER A 180 4.00 -14.45 32.37
CA SER A 180 4.38 -14.57 33.80
C SER A 180 5.04 -15.91 34.15
N ASP A 181 4.70 -16.99 33.44
CA ASP A 181 5.27 -18.32 33.66
C ASP A 181 6.64 -18.52 32.98
N LEU A 182 7.03 -17.61 32.08
CA LEU A 182 8.35 -17.62 31.42
C LEU A 182 9.40 -17.00 32.36
N GLU A 183 9.06 -15.87 32.99
CA GLU A 183 9.93 -15.14 33.92
C GLU A 183 10.24 -15.96 35.19
N SER A 184 9.29 -16.75 35.69
CA SER A 184 9.49 -17.60 36.87
C SER A 184 10.39 -18.82 36.60
N ARG A 185 10.48 -19.28 35.34
CA ARG A 185 11.32 -20.42 34.95
C ARG A 185 12.79 -20.05 34.79
N ASP A 186 13.09 -18.85 34.30
CA ASP A 186 14.47 -18.39 34.15
C ASP A 186 15.13 -18.10 35.51
N ASN A 187 14.36 -17.63 36.50
CA ASN A 187 14.83 -17.38 37.87
C ASN A 187 15.11 -18.66 38.70
N ILE A 188 14.59 -19.83 38.28
CA ILE A 188 14.87 -21.12 38.96
C ILE A 188 16.26 -21.66 38.57
N THR A 189 16.78 -21.24 37.42
CA THR A 189 18.12 -21.62 36.95
C THR A 189 19.24 -20.92 37.72
N GLU A 190 19.03 -19.69 38.20
CA GLU A 190 20.01 -18.97 39.03
C GLU A 190 20.04 -19.46 40.49
N ALA A 191 18.90 -19.94 41.03
CA ALA A 191 18.84 -20.49 42.38
C ALA A 191 19.35 -21.94 42.50
N SER A 192 19.68 -22.60 41.39
CA SER A 192 20.13 -24.01 41.37
C SER A 192 21.64 -24.18 41.21
N GLU A 193 22.43 -23.10 41.13
CA GLU A 193 23.90 -23.20 41.03
C GLU A 193 24.61 -23.49 42.38
N GLU A 194 23.92 -23.45 43.53
CA GLU A 194 24.54 -23.80 44.82
C GLU A 194 24.44 -25.28 45.22
N ILE A 195 23.76 -26.14 44.44
CA ILE A 195 23.66 -27.58 44.76
C ILE A 195 23.92 -28.43 43.52
N LYS A 196 25.21 -28.59 43.17
CA LYS A 196 25.80 -29.81 42.57
C LYS A 196 27.28 -29.60 42.25
N LYS A 197 28.13 -29.70 43.27
CA LYS A 197 29.45 -30.31 43.11
C LYS A 197 29.28 -31.79 43.45
N GLU A 198 29.95 -32.64 42.67
CA GLU A 198 29.94 -34.12 42.69
C GLU A 198 28.88 -34.80 41.81
N GLN A 199 29.12 -34.84 40.50
CA GLN A 199 29.46 -36.09 39.79
C GLN A 199 29.63 -35.81 38.30
N GLU A 200 30.88 -35.96 37.83
CA GLU A 200 31.22 -35.97 36.41
C GLU A 200 30.97 -37.35 35.77
N ALA A 201 30.75 -37.28 34.45
CA ALA A 201 30.91 -38.32 33.43
C ALA A 201 29.71 -39.24 33.13
N LYS A 202 28.81 -38.76 32.26
CA LYS A 202 28.62 -39.33 30.90
C LYS A 202 27.65 -38.51 30.03
N ASP A 203 28.22 -37.98 28.94
CA ASP A 203 27.66 -37.74 27.60
C ASP A 203 26.37 -36.93 27.41
N THR A 204 26.60 -35.61 27.25
CA THR A 204 26.08 -34.71 26.22
C THR A 204 24.57 -34.76 25.91
N ASN A 205 23.76 -34.18 26.79
CA ASN A 205 22.62 -33.39 26.34
C ASN A 205 23.04 -31.93 26.30
N ALA A 206 22.87 -31.31 25.13
CA ALA A 206 23.11 -29.90 24.91
C ALA A 206 22.39 -29.08 26.00
N VAL A 207 23.15 -28.43 26.87
CA VAL A 207 22.65 -27.35 27.72
C VAL A 207 22.23 -26.25 26.74
N GLN A 208 20.93 -26.21 26.40
CA GLN A 208 20.34 -25.11 25.67
C GLN A 208 20.42 -23.88 26.57
N VAL A 209 21.51 -23.12 26.43
CA VAL A 209 21.60 -21.77 26.97
C VAL A 209 20.38 -21.01 26.45
N ALA A 210 19.48 -20.67 27.36
CA ALA A 210 18.28 -19.91 27.02
C ALA A 210 18.73 -18.55 26.46
N PRO A 211 18.24 -18.15 25.27
CA PRO A 211 18.47 -16.79 24.79
C PRO A 211 17.92 -15.81 25.84
N VAL A 212 18.75 -14.89 26.30
CA VAL A 212 18.30 -13.78 27.14
C VAL A 212 17.32 -12.95 26.31
N MET A 213 16.04 -12.95 26.69
CA MET A 213 15.00 -12.21 25.97
C MET A 213 15.23 -10.70 26.10
N LEU A 214 15.73 -10.07 25.04
CA LEU A 214 15.98 -8.62 25.00
C LEU A 214 14.70 -7.77 24.99
N PHE A 215 13.58 -8.38 24.59
CA PHE A 215 12.27 -7.74 24.53
C PHE A 215 11.21 -8.70 25.04
N THR A 216 10.19 -8.17 25.72
CA THR A 216 9.03 -8.98 26.10
C THR A 216 8.26 -9.43 24.85
N PRO A 217 7.52 -10.55 24.87
CA PRO A 217 6.70 -11.00 23.74
C PRO A 217 5.72 -9.93 23.24
N ARG A 218 5.19 -9.13 24.18
CA ARG A 218 4.35 -7.97 23.90
C ARG A 218 5.07 -6.91 23.06
N GLU A 219 6.31 -6.59 23.41
CA GLU A 219 7.12 -5.60 22.69
C GLU A 219 7.53 -6.10 21.32
N LEU A 220 7.92 -7.37 21.20
CA LEU A 220 8.26 -7.98 19.91
C LEU A 220 7.08 -7.93 18.94
N ILE A 221 5.88 -8.37 19.38
CA ILE A 221 4.65 -8.28 18.57
C ILE A 221 4.38 -6.83 18.15
N LYS A 222 4.49 -5.87 19.08
CA LYS A 222 4.25 -4.45 18.79
C LYS A 222 5.23 -3.93 17.74
N LYS A 223 6.51 -4.28 17.84
CA LYS A 223 7.56 -3.85 16.91
C LYS A 223 7.37 -4.47 15.53
N ILE A 224 7.13 -5.79 15.43
CA ILE A 224 6.87 -6.47 14.16
C ILE A 224 5.63 -5.88 13.47
N ALA A 225 4.55 -5.67 14.23
CA ALA A 225 3.31 -5.10 13.71
C ALA A 225 3.48 -3.66 13.16
N ALA A 226 4.51 -2.93 13.61
CA ALA A 226 4.83 -1.59 13.13
C ALA A 226 5.71 -1.57 11.88
N LEU A 227 6.37 -2.70 11.52
CA LEU A 227 7.24 -2.78 10.34
C LEU A 227 6.45 -2.74 9.02
N ASP A 228 5.29 -3.41 8.98
CA ASP A 228 4.40 -3.44 7.82
C ASP A 228 2.92 -3.33 8.25
N PRO A 229 2.48 -2.12 8.66
CA PRO A 229 1.12 -1.88 9.15
C PRO A 229 0.06 -2.19 8.08
N ARG A 230 0.38 -1.92 6.81
CA ARG A 230 -0.51 -2.16 5.68
C ARG A 230 -0.74 -3.66 5.47
N GLY A 231 0.33 -4.44 5.31
CA GLY A 231 0.22 -5.88 5.11
C GLY A 231 -0.45 -6.58 6.29
N ARG A 232 -0.22 -6.09 7.50
CA ARG A 232 -0.91 -6.58 8.70
C ARG A 232 -2.41 -6.33 8.64
N LEU A 233 -2.84 -5.10 8.33
CA LEU A 233 -4.27 -4.77 8.21
C LEU A 233 -4.92 -5.56 7.07
N GLU A 234 -4.24 -5.69 5.94
CA GLU A 234 -4.70 -6.51 4.81
C GLU A 234 -4.96 -7.96 5.23
N ARG A 235 -4.04 -8.55 6.01
CA ARG A 235 -4.23 -9.91 6.52
C ARG A 235 -5.34 -10.00 7.56
N MET A 236 -5.47 -9.01 8.44
CA MET A 236 -6.58 -8.93 9.39
C MET A 236 -7.94 -8.96 8.67
N ILE A 237 -8.10 -8.16 7.61
CA ILE A 237 -9.33 -8.13 6.79
C ILE A 237 -9.61 -9.52 6.21
N GLU A 238 -8.60 -10.20 5.67
CA GLU A 238 -8.77 -11.54 5.10
C GLU A 238 -9.24 -12.58 6.14
N MET A 239 -8.80 -12.42 7.39
CA MET A 239 -9.12 -13.29 8.51
C MET A 239 -10.44 -12.95 9.24
N CYS A 240 -11.10 -11.83 8.95
CA CYS A 240 -12.37 -11.48 9.61
C CYS A 240 -13.41 -12.60 9.44
N ALA A 241 -14.07 -12.98 10.52
CA ALA A 241 -15.16 -13.95 10.50
C ALA A 241 -16.48 -13.39 11.06
N THR A 242 -16.41 -12.32 11.85
CA THR A 242 -17.57 -11.68 12.51
C THR A 242 -17.70 -10.22 12.10
N ILE A 243 -18.82 -9.57 12.46
CA ILE A 243 -19.02 -8.14 12.22
C ILE A 243 -18.09 -7.30 13.12
N GLY A 244 -17.90 -7.69 14.38
CA GLY A 244 -16.96 -7.03 15.28
C GLY A 244 -15.50 -7.06 14.79
N ASP A 245 -15.07 -8.14 14.13
CA ASP A 245 -13.77 -8.19 13.46
C ASP A 245 -13.66 -7.13 12.36
N LEU A 246 -14.73 -6.94 11.58
CA LEU A 246 -14.79 -5.94 10.51
C LEU A 246 -14.74 -4.52 11.08
N ASN A 247 -15.52 -4.25 12.13
CA ASN A 247 -15.53 -2.95 12.80
C ASN A 247 -14.13 -2.61 13.31
N SER A 248 -13.45 -3.57 13.96
CA SER A 248 -12.05 -3.41 14.39
C SER A 248 -11.11 -3.07 13.24
N CYS A 249 -11.30 -3.66 12.05
CA CYS A 249 -10.52 -3.33 10.86
C CYS A 249 -10.85 -1.94 10.30
N VAL A 250 -12.12 -1.52 10.32
CA VAL A 250 -12.54 -0.17 9.92
C VAL A 250 -11.91 0.87 10.84
N GLN A 251 -11.95 0.70 12.16
CA GLN A 251 -11.35 1.64 13.10
C GLN A 251 -9.83 1.76 12.91
N LYS A 252 -9.14 0.63 12.66
CA LYS A 252 -7.71 0.65 12.33
C LYS A 252 -7.44 1.38 11.02
N LEU A 253 -8.25 1.16 9.98
CA LEU A 253 -8.14 1.87 8.71
C LEU A 253 -8.34 3.38 8.88
N ARG A 254 -9.35 3.80 9.66
CA ARG A 254 -9.59 5.22 10.00
C ARG A 254 -8.38 5.83 10.70
N TYR A 255 -7.86 5.13 11.71
CA TYR A 255 -6.66 5.57 12.42
C TYR A 255 -5.47 5.76 11.45
N PHE A 256 -5.27 4.84 10.51
CA PHE A 256 -4.23 4.99 9.48
C PHE A 256 -4.45 6.19 8.57
N VAL A 257 -5.69 6.46 8.14
CA VAL A 257 -6.01 7.60 7.28
C VAL A 257 -5.84 8.93 8.02
N ILE A 258 -6.18 8.99 9.31
CA ILE A 258 -6.04 10.20 10.14
C ILE A 258 -4.56 10.44 10.49
N SER A 259 -3.82 9.41 10.92
CA SER A 259 -2.38 9.54 11.21
C SER A 259 -1.58 9.94 9.97
N TYR A 260 -1.94 9.42 8.80
CA TYR A 260 -1.40 9.85 7.51
C TYR A 260 -1.50 11.37 7.28
N GLN A 261 -2.61 11.99 7.67
CA GLN A 261 -2.81 13.43 7.49
C GLN A 261 -1.89 14.27 8.40
N ASN A 262 -1.46 13.72 9.54
CA ASN A 262 -0.74 14.45 10.58
C ASN A 262 0.79 14.24 10.53
N ASP A 263 1.24 13.01 10.25
CA ASP A 263 2.64 12.61 10.50
C ASP A 263 3.51 12.53 9.23
N GLY A 264 2.93 12.72 8.04
CA GLY A 264 3.67 12.78 6.77
C GLY A 264 4.31 11.46 6.30
N GLU A 265 4.17 10.36 7.06
CA GLU A 265 4.51 9.01 6.59
C GLU A 265 3.43 8.51 5.62
N GLU A 266 3.81 8.45 4.34
CA GLU A 266 2.86 8.33 3.24
C GLU A 266 2.35 6.88 3.08
N MET A 267 1.19 6.54 3.65
CA MET A 267 0.40 5.42 3.13
C MET A 267 -0.14 5.81 1.74
N ASP A 268 0.31 5.12 0.70
CA ASP A 268 -0.11 5.37 -0.69
C ASP A 268 -1.65 5.40 -0.79
N TYR A 269 -2.20 6.48 -1.35
CA TYR A 269 -3.62 6.62 -1.67
C TYR A 269 -4.21 5.36 -2.32
N THR A 270 -3.42 4.73 -3.20
CA THR A 270 -3.81 3.49 -3.88
C THR A 270 -4.03 2.34 -2.88
N ALA A 271 -3.17 2.23 -1.86
CA ALA A 271 -3.28 1.24 -0.80
C ALA A 271 -4.55 1.46 0.04
N CYS A 272 -4.85 2.70 0.42
CA CYS A 272 -6.10 3.04 1.12
C CYS A 272 -7.33 2.59 0.31
N CYS A 273 -7.36 2.92 -0.99
CA CYS A 273 -8.46 2.50 -1.86
C CYS A 273 -8.59 0.97 -1.99
N GLN A 274 -7.47 0.26 -2.04
CA GLN A 274 -7.45 -1.20 -2.08
C GLN A 274 -7.97 -1.80 -0.77
N LEU A 275 -7.56 -1.27 0.38
CA LEU A 275 -8.03 -1.71 1.70
C LEU A 275 -9.53 -1.47 1.87
N ILE A 276 -10.03 -0.28 1.53
CA ILE A 276 -11.48 0.02 1.53
C ILE A 276 -12.22 -1.00 0.66
N SER A 277 -11.74 -1.22 -0.57
CA SER A 277 -12.35 -2.17 -1.52
C SER A 277 -12.36 -3.62 -1.01
N LYS A 278 -11.26 -4.04 -0.35
CA LYS A 278 -11.15 -5.37 0.26
C LYS A 278 -12.10 -5.51 1.43
N LEU A 279 -12.15 -4.50 2.30
CA LEU A 279 -12.99 -4.49 3.49
C LEU A 279 -14.47 -4.52 3.09
N SER A 280 -14.94 -3.68 2.15
CA SER A 280 -16.33 -3.76 1.65
C SER A 280 -16.68 -5.14 1.07
N SER A 281 -15.75 -5.76 0.31
CA SER A 281 -15.98 -7.09 -0.25
C SER A 281 -15.98 -8.20 0.81
N LYS A 282 -15.17 -8.05 1.86
CA LYS A 282 -15.14 -8.98 2.99
C LYS A 282 -16.37 -8.82 3.85
N SER A 283 -16.78 -7.59 4.16
CA SER A 283 -17.99 -7.30 4.93
C SER A 283 -19.22 -7.95 4.32
N ARG A 284 -19.40 -7.79 3.00
CA ARG A 284 -20.45 -8.50 2.27
C ARG A 284 -20.40 -10.01 2.48
N ARG A 285 -19.22 -10.64 2.32
CA ARG A 285 -19.07 -12.10 2.47
C ARG A 285 -19.35 -12.59 3.89
N VAL A 286 -18.97 -11.83 4.90
CA VAL A 286 -19.26 -12.14 6.31
C VAL A 286 -20.76 -12.02 6.58
N CYS A 287 -21.41 -10.93 6.15
CA CYS A 287 -22.87 -10.79 6.26
C CYS A 287 -23.61 -11.90 5.50
N GLU A 288 -23.19 -12.23 4.27
CA GLU A 288 -23.76 -13.35 3.50
C GLU A 288 -23.61 -14.69 4.23
N ALA A 289 -22.47 -14.93 4.90
CA ALA A 289 -22.24 -16.15 5.67
C ALA A 289 -23.15 -16.21 6.91
N LEU A 290 -23.35 -15.10 7.62
CA LEU A 290 -24.26 -15.02 8.77
C LEU A 290 -25.72 -15.27 8.36
N LEU A 291 -26.17 -14.64 7.27
CA LEU A 291 -27.50 -14.85 6.73
C LEU A 291 -27.74 -16.31 6.30
N ARG A 292 -26.71 -17.00 5.80
CA ARG A 292 -26.81 -18.43 5.43
C ARG A 292 -26.71 -19.34 6.65
N GLY A 293 -25.82 -19.04 7.59
CA GLY A 293 -25.45 -19.86 8.74
C GLY A 293 -26.53 -20.03 9.81
N GLY A 294 -27.55 -19.17 9.83
CA GLY A 294 -28.70 -19.29 10.73
C GLY A 294 -29.67 -20.44 10.40
N SER A 295 -29.21 -21.60 9.92
CA SER A 295 -30.04 -22.78 9.69
C SER A 295 -29.66 -23.95 10.61
N SER A 296 -30.41 -24.11 11.69
CA SER A 296 -30.90 -25.43 12.06
C SER A 296 -32.41 -25.31 12.24
N THR A 297 -33.14 -25.93 11.30
CA THR A 297 -34.51 -26.41 11.48
C THR A 297 -35.57 -25.38 11.88
N ASP A 298 -36.01 -24.53 10.97
CA ASP A 298 -37.45 -24.24 10.84
C ASP A 298 -37.73 -23.70 9.43
N VAL A 299 -38.79 -24.24 8.83
CA VAL A 299 -39.12 -24.15 7.39
C VAL A 299 -40.00 -22.94 7.08
N ASP A 300 -40.32 -22.09 8.07
CA ASP A 300 -41.17 -20.93 7.84
C ASP A 300 -40.39 -19.62 7.68
N SER A 301 -40.65 -19.03 6.52
CA SER A 301 -39.98 -17.92 5.86
C SER A 301 -40.19 -16.56 6.56
N GLU A 302 -39.59 -16.37 7.73
CA GLU A 302 -39.24 -15.02 8.20
C GLU A 302 -37.82 -14.67 7.72
N ALA A 303 -37.65 -13.47 7.17
CA ALA A 303 -36.35 -12.99 6.71
C ALA A 303 -35.34 -13.15 7.86
N LYS A 304 -34.29 -13.95 7.66
CA LYS A 304 -33.24 -14.13 8.67
C LYS A 304 -32.62 -12.77 8.97
N GLU A 305 -33.03 -12.18 10.07
CA GLU A 305 -32.51 -10.90 10.52
C GLU A 305 -31.16 -11.12 11.21
N LEU A 306 -30.26 -10.14 11.08
CA LEU A 306 -29.07 -10.08 11.94
C LEU A 306 -29.50 -9.93 13.40
N SER A 307 -28.67 -10.39 14.33
CA SER A 307 -28.84 -10.03 15.74
C SER A 307 -28.82 -8.50 15.89
N LYS A 308 -29.45 -7.97 16.94
CA LYS A 308 -29.48 -6.51 17.15
C LYS A 308 -28.07 -5.94 17.30
N GLU A 309 -27.20 -6.68 17.98
CA GLU A 309 -25.79 -6.36 18.17
C GLU A 309 -25.05 -6.35 16.82
N ASP A 310 -25.20 -7.39 16.00
CA ASP A 310 -24.59 -7.46 14.67
C ASP A 310 -25.08 -6.35 13.74
N ALA A 311 -26.37 -5.99 13.83
CA ALA A 311 -26.95 -4.90 13.04
C ALA A 311 -26.35 -3.54 13.42
N LEU A 312 -26.17 -3.27 14.73
CA LEU A 312 -25.51 -2.06 15.21
C LEU A 312 -24.03 -2.00 14.80
N GLU A 313 -23.30 -3.10 14.95
CA GLU A 313 -21.89 -3.15 14.52
C GLU A 313 -21.76 -2.98 12.99
N LEU A 314 -22.71 -3.50 12.20
CA LEU A 314 -22.73 -3.33 10.76
C LEU A 314 -22.98 -1.87 10.35
N ASP A 315 -23.83 -1.17 11.09
CA ASP A 315 -24.07 0.27 10.93
C ASP A 315 -22.77 1.06 11.16
N GLU A 316 -22.04 0.75 12.23
CA GLU A 316 -20.72 1.36 12.51
C GLU A 316 -19.68 1.03 11.43
N VAL A 317 -19.67 -0.19 10.91
CA VAL A 317 -18.79 -0.61 9.81
C VAL A 317 -19.06 0.22 8.56
N LEU A 318 -20.33 0.43 8.21
CA LEU A 318 -20.73 1.21 7.04
C LEU A 318 -20.44 2.69 7.21
N ASP A 319 -20.80 3.27 8.36
CA ASP A 319 -20.51 4.67 8.67
C ASP A 319 -19.00 4.94 8.62
N GLY A 320 -18.22 4.08 9.27
CA GLY A 320 -16.76 4.17 9.26
C GLY A 320 -16.16 4.00 7.86
N LEU A 321 -16.64 3.05 7.04
CA LEU A 321 -16.16 2.88 5.66
C LEU A 321 -16.48 4.08 4.77
N LEU A 322 -17.69 4.64 4.89
CA LEU A 322 -18.12 5.80 4.10
C LEU A 322 -17.36 7.05 4.51
N SER A 323 -17.25 7.32 5.82
CA SER A 323 -16.44 8.43 6.36
C SER A 323 -14.98 8.31 5.92
N THR A 324 -14.36 7.13 6.07
CA THR A 324 -12.98 6.89 5.61
C THR A 324 -12.84 7.15 4.11
N THR A 325 -13.83 6.74 3.32
CA THR A 325 -13.81 6.94 1.86
C THR A 325 -13.89 8.42 1.51
N GLN A 326 -14.74 9.18 2.18
CA GLN A 326 -14.83 10.63 2.02
C GLN A 326 -13.48 11.30 2.36
N ASP A 327 -12.86 10.94 3.48
CA ASP A 327 -11.57 11.49 3.91
C ASP A 327 -10.45 11.16 2.92
N VAL A 328 -10.38 9.91 2.45
CA VAL A 328 -9.38 9.48 1.45
C VAL A 328 -9.58 10.22 0.12
N LEU A 329 -10.82 10.44 -0.31
CA LEU A 329 -11.12 11.15 -1.56
C LEU A 329 -10.88 12.65 -1.46
N ALA A 330 -11.16 13.27 -0.32
CA ALA A 330 -10.87 14.68 -0.08
C ALA A 330 -9.36 14.98 -0.22
N ASN A 331 -8.51 14.03 0.17
CA ASN A 331 -7.05 14.14 0.11
C ASN A 331 -6.42 13.51 -1.15
N ARG A 332 -7.23 13.22 -2.18
CA ARG A 332 -6.75 12.52 -3.38
C ARG A 332 -5.72 13.34 -4.18
N PRO A 333 -4.55 12.77 -4.50
CA PRO A 333 -3.62 13.38 -5.46
C PRO A 333 -4.25 13.52 -6.86
N GLN A 334 -4.05 14.65 -7.53
CA GLN A 334 -4.64 14.91 -8.85
C GLN A 334 -4.25 13.89 -9.93
N SER A 335 -3.11 13.21 -9.76
CA SER A 335 -2.58 12.19 -10.68
C SER A 335 -3.20 10.80 -10.50
N LYS A 336 -3.91 10.54 -9.40
CA LYS A 336 -4.46 9.21 -9.09
C LYS A 336 -5.95 9.15 -9.42
N GLN A 337 -6.33 8.19 -10.26
CA GLN A 337 -7.72 8.03 -10.75
C GLN A 337 -8.51 6.93 -10.06
N HIS A 338 -7.85 6.01 -9.35
CA HIS A 338 -8.50 4.86 -8.73
C HIS A 338 -9.42 5.31 -7.59
N GLN A 339 -10.68 4.85 -7.58
CA GLN A 339 -11.65 5.19 -6.53
C GLN A 339 -12.37 3.93 -6.04
N PRO A 340 -12.54 3.72 -4.73
CA PRO A 340 -13.17 2.52 -4.18
C PRO A 340 -14.71 2.55 -4.20
N ILE A 341 -15.30 3.63 -4.72
CA ILE A 341 -16.72 4.00 -4.56
C ILE A 341 -17.65 2.90 -5.07
N SER A 342 -17.48 2.40 -6.30
CA SER A 342 -18.41 1.43 -6.89
C SER A 342 -18.60 0.16 -6.05
N LYS A 343 -17.54 -0.34 -5.40
CA LYS A 343 -17.63 -1.53 -4.52
C LYS A 343 -18.38 -1.21 -3.24
N LEU A 344 -18.12 -0.05 -2.65
CA LEU A 344 -18.77 0.41 -1.44
C LEU A 344 -20.27 0.69 -1.69
N THR A 345 -20.62 1.42 -2.75
CA THR A 345 -22.03 1.67 -3.11
C THR A 345 -22.78 0.36 -3.36
N LYS A 346 -22.18 -0.58 -4.11
CA LYS A 346 -22.78 -1.92 -4.32
C LYS A 346 -22.99 -2.69 -3.01
N PHE A 347 -22.09 -2.52 -2.04
CA PHE A 347 -22.26 -3.12 -0.73
C PHE A 347 -23.41 -2.48 0.05
N VAL A 348 -23.49 -1.15 0.09
CA VAL A 348 -24.61 -0.40 0.70
C VAL A 348 -25.94 -0.78 0.07
N THR A 349 -26.03 -0.79 -1.27
CA THR A 349 -27.25 -1.21 -1.99
C THR A 349 -27.63 -2.64 -1.65
N TRP A 350 -26.65 -3.54 -1.58
CA TRP A 350 -26.89 -4.93 -1.20
C TRP A 350 -27.43 -5.03 0.23
N CYS A 351 -26.82 -4.35 1.20
CA CYS A 351 -27.32 -4.33 2.58
C CYS A 351 -28.76 -3.80 2.66
N ASN A 352 -29.08 -2.75 1.90
CA ASN A 352 -30.42 -2.18 1.86
C ASN A 352 -31.45 -3.15 1.23
N MET A 353 -31.08 -3.81 0.11
CA MET A 353 -31.94 -4.82 -0.54
C MET A 353 -32.25 -6.01 0.37
N HIS A 354 -31.33 -6.36 1.27
CA HIS A 354 -31.49 -7.44 2.22
C HIS A 354 -32.08 -6.99 3.57
N GLY A 355 -32.56 -5.76 3.68
CA GLY A 355 -33.19 -5.25 4.91
C GLY A 355 -32.22 -5.12 6.09
N LEU A 356 -30.91 -5.11 5.85
CA LEU A 356 -29.89 -5.04 6.91
C LEU A 356 -29.75 -3.62 7.50
N LEU A 357 -30.32 -2.61 6.84
CA LEU A 357 -30.18 -1.19 7.17
C LEU A 357 -31.53 -0.57 7.49
N LYS A 358 -32.11 -0.94 8.64
CA LYS A 358 -33.49 -0.56 9.00
C LYS A 358 -33.70 0.95 9.09
N GLU A 359 -32.77 1.68 9.72
CA GLU A 359 -32.94 3.13 10.00
C GLU A 359 -32.07 4.01 9.09
N ASN A 360 -30.83 3.58 8.80
CA ASN A 360 -29.84 4.40 8.08
C ASN A 360 -29.71 4.07 6.58
N GLY A 361 -30.53 3.18 6.02
CA GLY A 361 -30.43 2.74 4.62
C GLY A 361 -30.50 3.90 3.61
N THR A 362 -31.39 4.88 3.85
CA THR A 362 -31.52 6.08 3.00
C THR A 362 -30.34 7.03 3.14
N LYS A 363 -29.84 7.22 4.38
CA LYS A 363 -28.63 8.01 4.68
C LYS A 363 -27.44 7.48 3.90
N TYR A 364 -27.12 6.18 4.01
CA TYR A 364 -25.96 5.61 3.35
C TYR A 364 -26.08 5.55 1.83
N LYS A 365 -27.29 5.29 1.32
CA LYS A 365 -27.54 5.35 -0.13
C LYS A 365 -27.23 6.75 -0.67
N LYS A 366 -27.72 7.80 -0.01
CA LYS A 366 -27.46 9.18 -0.41
C LYS A 366 -25.96 9.52 -0.38
N ILE A 367 -25.24 9.13 0.68
CA ILE A 367 -23.78 9.33 0.74
C ILE A 367 -23.08 8.62 -0.43
N GLY A 368 -23.50 7.39 -0.76
CA GLY A 368 -22.97 6.67 -1.93
C GLY A 368 -23.24 7.38 -3.26
N GLU A 369 -24.45 7.92 -3.45
CA GLU A 369 -24.82 8.70 -4.64
C GLU A 369 -24.01 10.00 -4.74
N ASP A 370 -23.84 10.73 -3.64
CA ASP A 370 -23.04 11.96 -3.57
C ASP A 370 -21.57 11.67 -3.97
N LEU A 371 -21.01 10.55 -3.50
CA LEU A 371 -19.67 10.09 -3.87
C LEU A 371 -19.57 9.75 -5.36
N GLU A 372 -20.56 9.05 -5.93
CA GLU A 372 -20.59 8.72 -7.36
C GLU A 372 -20.75 9.96 -8.24
N GLN A 373 -21.54 10.93 -7.80
CA GLN A 373 -21.69 12.22 -8.48
C GLN A 373 -20.36 12.99 -8.45
N GLN A 374 -19.70 13.07 -7.30
CA GLN A 374 -18.38 13.69 -7.18
C GLN A 374 -17.34 13.02 -8.09
N ALA A 375 -17.35 11.69 -8.15
CA ALA A 375 -16.49 10.91 -9.04
C ALA A 375 -16.73 11.25 -10.52
N SER A 376 -17.99 11.36 -10.92
CA SER A 376 -18.41 11.69 -12.27
C SER A 376 -18.00 13.12 -12.67
N LEU A 377 -18.20 14.10 -11.77
CA LEU A 377 -17.75 15.48 -11.97
C LEU A 377 -16.22 15.55 -12.10
N CYS A 378 -15.47 14.81 -11.29
CA CYS A 378 -14.02 14.71 -11.39
C CYS A 378 -13.57 14.15 -12.75
N MET A 379 -14.22 13.09 -13.23
CA MET A 379 -13.94 12.48 -14.53
C MET A 379 -14.22 13.45 -15.68
N GLN A 380 -15.34 14.17 -15.62
CA GLN A 380 -15.69 15.20 -16.61
C GLN A 380 -14.65 16.32 -16.63
N ALA A 381 -14.25 16.83 -15.46
CA ALA A 381 -13.21 17.86 -15.37
C ALA A 381 -11.87 17.40 -15.98
N GLN A 382 -11.51 16.12 -15.81
CA GLN A 382 -10.32 15.54 -16.45
C GLN A 382 -10.47 15.42 -17.97
N ALA A 383 -11.65 15.03 -18.46
CA ALA A 383 -11.93 15.00 -19.89
C ALA A 383 -11.78 16.40 -20.51
N THR A 384 -12.36 17.43 -19.90
CA THR A 384 -12.23 18.83 -20.34
C THR A 384 -10.77 19.29 -20.34
N GLN A 385 -9.97 18.89 -19.34
CA GLN A 385 -8.53 19.18 -19.32
C GLN A 385 -7.79 18.56 -20.50
N LEU A 386 -8.07 17.28 -20.80
CA LEU A 386 -7.44 16.58 -21.93
C LEU A 386 -7.85 17.20 -23.27
N GLU A 387 -9.13 17.50 -23.46
CA GLU A 387 -9.64 18.19 -24.64
C GLU A 387 -8.96 19.55 -24.83
N THR A 388 -8.80 20.31 -23.75
CA THR A 388 -8.12 21.62 -23.79
C THR A 388 -6.65 21.47 -24.21
N VAL A 389 -5.93 20.49 -23.66
CA VAL A 389 -4.54 20.22 -24.04
C VAL A 389 -4.44 19.81 -25.51
N LEU A 390 -5.37 18.98 -26.00
CA LEU A 390 -5.41 18.57 -27.40
C LEU A 390 -5.69 19.75 -28.34
N LEU A 391 -6.63 20.62 -27.98
CA LEU A 391 -6.95 21.85 -28.71
C LEU A 391 -5.71 22.75 -28.83
N LEU A 392 -5.04 23.02 -27.71
CA LEU A 392 -3.84 23.86 -27.69
C LEU A 392 -2.70 23.23 -28.52
N LYS A 393 -2.49 21.92 -28.42
CA LYS A 393 -1.45 21.23 -29.20
C LYS A 393 -1.74 21.14 -30.69
N ALA A 394 -3.01 21.25 -31.10
CA ALA A 394 -3.42 21.23 -32.50
C ALA A 394 -3.23 22.60 -33.20
N LEU A 395 -2.98 23.67 -32.44
CA LEU A 395 -2.72 25.00 -33.01
C LEU A 395 -1.46 25.00 -33.86
N GLN A 396 -1.52 25.67 -35.01
CA GLN A 396 -0.35 25.85 -35.86
C GLN A 396 0.66 26.77 -35.17
N PRO A 397 1.95 26.40 -35.10
CA PRO A 397 2.97 27.25 -34.48
C PRO A 397 3.05 28.63 -35.15
N GLY A 398 2.95 29.69 -34.34
CA GLY A 398 3.03 31.07 -34.81
C GLY A 398 1.71 31.68 -35.30
N ASP A 399 0.59 30.94 -35.28
CA ASP A 399 -0.75 31.51 -35.54
C ASP A 399 -1.23 32.32 -34.32
N GLU A 400 -0.87 33.61 -34.31
CA GLU A 400 -1.20 34.52 -33.21
C GLU A 400 -2.71 34.65 -32.98
N LYS A 401 -3.51 34.67 -34.05
CA LYS A 401 -4.97 34.85 -33.94
C LYS A 401 -5.59 33.64 -33.24
N ALA A 402 -5.22 32.43 -33.66
CA ALA A 402 -5.74 31.20 -33.06
C ALA A 402 -5.25 31.03 -31.61
N VAL A 403 -4.00 31.36 -31.31
CA VAL A 403 -3.47 31.35 -29.94
C VAL A 403 -4.18 32.35 -29.05
N LYS A 404 -4.40 33.58 -29.52
CA LYS A 404 -5.14 34.60 -28.79
C LYS A 404 -6.56 34.15 -28.49
N GLU A 405 -7.29 33.68 -29.50
CA GLU A 405 -8.65 33.18 -29.33
C GLU A 405 -8.72 32.01 -28.33
N ALA A 406 -7.81 31.04 -28.43
CA ALA A 406 -7.78 29.92 -27.51
C ALA A 406 -7.47 30.34 -26.07
N THR A 407 -6.47 31.21 -25.87
CA THR A 407 -6.09 31.69 -24.52
C THR A 407 -7.13 32.63 -23.90
N ASP A 408 -7.80 33.47 -24.70
CA ASP A 408 -8.91 34.31 -24.23
C ASP A 408 -10.11 33.46 -23.82
N LYS A 409 -10.47 32.41 -24.57
CA LYS A 409 -11.55 31.48 -24.19
C LYS A 409 -11.28 30.73 -22.89
N LEU A 410 -10.02 30.41 -22.61
CA LEU A 410 -9.61 29.72 -21.38
C LEU A 410 -9.50 30.67 -20.18
N TRP A 411 -9.48 31.98 -20.40
CA TRP A 411 -9.37 32.95 -19.32
C TRP A 411 -10.74 33.21 -18.67
N CYS A 412 -10.85 32.92 -17.38
CA CYS A 412 -12.06 33.17 -16.60
C CYS A 412 -11.92 34.49 -15.83
N GLU A 413 -12.52 35.56 -16.34
CA GLU A 413 -12.45 36.91 -15.74
C GLU A 413 -12.99 36.94 -14.29
N SER A 414 -14.10 36.24 -14.03
CA SER A 414 -14.72 36.22 -12.69
C SER A 414 -13.87 35.55 -11.63
N LYS A 415 -12.98 34.63 -12.03
CA LYS A 415 -12.07 33.92 -11.14
C LYS A 415 -10.63 34.46 -11.21
N GLY A 416 -10.33 35.35 -12.15
CA GLY A 416 -9.00 35.92 -12.35
C GLY A 416 -7.92 34.87 -12.67
N ARG A 417 -8.29 33.78 -13.36
CA ARG A 417 -7.38 32.67 -13.68
C ARG A 417 -7.78 31.92 -14.94
N TYR A 418 -6.87 31.12 -15.49
CA TYR A 418 -7.21 30.15 -16.53
C TYR A 418 -8.07 29.01 -15.99
N GLU A 419 -9.06 28.55 -16.77
CA GLU A 419 -9.81 27.33 -16.53
C GLU A 419 -9.92 26.48 -17.81
N PRO A 420 -9.50 25.21 -17.80
CA PRO A 420 -8.88 24.49 -16.68
C PRO A 420 -7.44 24.96 -16.34
N CYS A 421 -7.02 24.86 -15.07
CA CYS A 421 -5.70 25.29 -14.58
C CYS A 421 -4.74 24.13 -14.25
N SER A 422 -4.89 22.97 -14.90
CA SER A 422 -3.99 21.84 -14.66
C SER A 422 -2.58 22.11 -15.18
N ALA A 423 -1.58 21.40 -14.62
CA ALA A 423 -0.17 21.56 -15.01
C ALA A 423 0.05 21.36 -16.52
N ASP A 424 -0.66 20.42 -17.14
CA ASP A 424 -0.56 20.16 -18.58
C ASP A 424 -1.17 21.27 -19.42
N VAL A 425 -2.32 21.84 -18.99
CA VAL A 425 -2.95 22.97 -19.69
C VAL A 425 -2.06 24.20 -19.59
N LEU A 426 -1.60 24.58 -18.39
CA LEU A 426 -0.74 25.75 -18.19
C LEU A 426 0.60 25.60 -18.94
N SER A 427 1.16 24.40 -18.97
CA SER A 427 2.36 24.11 -19.77
C SER A 427 2.09 24.24 -21.27
N SER A 428 0.92 23.79 -21.75
CA SER A 428 0.55 23.88 -23.16
C SER A 428 0.33 25.32 -23.60
N ILE A 429 -0.34 26.13 -22.77
CA ILE A 429 -0.50 27.59 -22.96
C ILE A 429 0.88 28.25 -23.14
N ALA A 430 1.81 27.99 -22.22
CA ALA A 430 3.15 28.57 -22.28
C ALA A 430 3.93 28.16 -23.55
N VAL A 431 3.76 26.91 -24.01
CA VAL A 431 4.42 26.41 -25.23
C VAL A 431 3.85 27.10 -26.48
N VAL A 432 2.52 27.18 -26.62
CA VAL A 432 1.91 27.76 -27.83
C VAL A 432 2.15 29.27 -27.91
N SER A 433 2.08 29.99 -26.78
CA SER A 433 2.36 31.43 -26.73
C SER A 433 3.86 31.74 -26.86
N GLY A 434 4.74 30.79 -26.52
CA GLY A 434 6.18 30.90 -26.70
C GLY A 434 6.67 30.65 -28.13
N ALA A 435 5.81 30.21 -29.06
CA ALA A 435 6.20 29.87 -30.42
C ALA A 435 6.76 31.09 -31.19
N SER A 436 7.65 30.81 -32.15
CA SER A 436 8.10 31.82 -33.12
C SER A 436 6.92 32.30 -33.95
N GLY A 437 6.75 33.62 -34.09
CA GLY A 437 5.61 34.23 -34.79
C GLY A 437 4.58 34.86 -33.87
N ILE A 438 4.64 34.61 -32.56
CA ILE A 438 3.77 35.29 -31.57
C ILE A 438 4.35 36.63 -31.15
N SER A 439 3.55 37.69 -31.20
CA SER A 439 3.95 39.04 -30.79
C SER A 439 4.28 39.15 -29.29
N ASP A 440 5.20 40.07 -28.97
CA ASP A 440 5.59 40.35 -27.58
C ASP A 440 4.43 40.87 -26.70
N PRO A 441 3.48 41.70 -27.19
CA PRO A 441 2.30 42.08 -26.42
C PRO A 441 1.45 40.88 -25.97
N LEU A 442 1.19 39.92 -26.86
CA LEU A 442 0.42 38.73 -26.51
C LEU A 442 1.18 37.85 -25.52
N ARG A 443 2.50 37.69 -25.69
CA ARG A 443 3.34 36.96 -24.74
C ARG A 443 3.31 37.57 -23.34
N ALA A 444 3.44 38.89 -23.24
CA ALA A 444 3.36 39.61 -21.99
C ALA A 444 2.00 39.44 -21.30
N GLN A 445 0.90 39.53 -22.06
CA GLN A 445 -0.45 39.30 -21.56
C GLN A 445 -0.62 37.88 -21.00
N VAL A 446 -0.18 36.86 -21.75
CA VAL A 446 -0.27 35.46 -21.31
C VAL A 446 0.59 35.23 -20.06
N ALA A 447 1.80 35.79 -20.02
CA ALA A 447 2.68 35.69 -18.86
C ALA A 447 2.05 36.33 -17.61
N GLN A 448 1.43 37.50 -17.74
CA GLN A 448 0.69 38.16 -16.65
C GLN A 448 -0.46 37.28 -16.15
N ARG A 449 -1.29 36.74 -17.06
CA ARG A 449 -2.40 35.85 -16.70
C ARG A 449 -1.94 34.54 -16.03
N LEU A 450 -0.78 34.00 -16.40
CA LEU A 450 -0.17 32.85 -15.73
C LEU A 450 0.27 33.19 -14.30
N VAL A 451 0.82 34.40 -14.07
CA VAL A 451 1.15 34.89 -12.71
C VAL A 451 -0.10 35.06 -11.87
N LEU A 452 -1.16 35.67 -12.41
CA LEU A 452 -2.44 35.81 -11.72
C LEU A 452 -3.05 34.46 -11.37
N THR A 453 -3.00 33.50 -12.31
CA THR A 453 -3.44 32.12 -12.08
C THR A 453 -2.67 31.47 -10.93
N GLN A 454 -1.34 31.69 -10.85
CA GLN A 454 -0.53 31.20 -9.74
C GLN A 454 -0.95 31.81 -8.41
N GLN A 455 -1.11 33.13 -8.34
CA GLN A 455 -1.50 33.85 -7.12
C GLN A 455 -2.85 33.35 -6.60
N LYS A 456 -3.85 33.21 -7.49
CA LYS A 456 -5.17 32.69 -7.11
C LYS A 456 -5.12 31.26 -6.61
N LEU A 457 -4.31 30.39 -7.22
CA LEU A 457 -4.14 29.01 -6.74
C LEU A 457 -3.40 28.93 -5.40
N GLN A 458 -2.48 29.85 -5.12
CA GLN A 458 -1.78 29.94 -3.83
C GLN A 458 -2.73 30.41 -2.72
N GLU A 459 -3.56 31.42 -3.00
CA GLU A 459 -4.61 31.92 -2.11
C GLU A 459 -5.62 30.82 -1.75
N GLU A 460 -6.16 30.11 -2.75
CA GLU A 460 -7.16 29.06 -2.52
C GLU A 460 -6.62 27.85 -1.74
N ARG A 461 -5.34 27.54 -1.91
CA ARG A 461 -4.71 26.36 -1.28
C ARG A 461 -3.97 26.69 0.02
N ASN A 462 -3.90 27.96 0.42
CA ASN A 462 -3.10 28.43 1.55
C ASN A 462 -1.64 27.93 1.51
N ILE A 463 -1.04 27.89 0.30
CA ILE A 463 0.35 27.45 0.10
C ILE A 463 1.23 28.57 -0.43
N THR A 464 2.46 28.65 0.08
CA THR A 464 3.48 29.63 -0.38
C THR A 464 4.35 29.09 -1.53
N GLN A 465 4.27 27.79 -1.84
CA GLN A 465 5.08 27.15 -2.88
C GLN A 465 4.62 27.52 -4.29
N THR A 466 5.56 27.48 -5.25
CA THR A 466 5.28 27.74 -6.67
C THR A 466 4.39 26.66 -7.26
N VAL A 467 3.22 27.07 -7.77
CA VAL A 467 2.20 26.15 -8.32
C VAL A 467 2.35 25.97 -9.84
N LEU A 468 3.10 26.85 -10.52
CA LEU A 468 3.28 26.76 -11.97
C LEU A 468 4.20 25.60 -12.36
N PRO A 469 3.84 24.85 -13.42
CA PRO A 469 4.72 23.83 -13.97
C PRO A 469 5.97 24.46 -14.58
N ARG A 470 7.09 23.73 -14.57
CA ARG A 470 8.42 24.21 -15.00
C ARG A 470 8.42 24.95 -16.35
N ARG A 471 7.64 24.46 -17.33
CA ARG A 471 7.54 25.10 -18.66
C ARG A 471 6.86 26.47 -18.60
N ALA A 472 5.75 26.59 -17.88
CA ALA A 472 5.06 27.87 -17.68
C ALA A 472 5.90 28.84 -16.85
N LEU A 473 6.58 28.34 -15.82
CA LEU A 473 7.48 29.15 -15.00
C LEU A 473 8.65 29.73 -15.82
N ASN A 474 9.28 28.90 -16.66
CA ASN A 474 10.36 29.35 -17.55
C ASN A 474 9.88 30.41 -18.55
N PHE A 475 8.68 30.24 -19.10
CA PHE A 475 8.06 31.20 -20.02
C PHE A 475 7.82 32.54 -19.32
N VAL A 476 7.19 32.54 -18.14
CA VAL A 476 6.95 33.75 -17.34
C VAL A 476 8.27 34.45 -16.98
N ALA A 477 9.27 33.70 -16.53
CA ALA A 477 10.57 34.25 -16.16
C ALA A 477 11.29 34.88 -17.36
N ALA A 478 11.17 34.27 -18.55
CA ALA A 478 11.75 34.82 -19.77
C ALA A 478 11.11 36.17 -20.15
N GLU A 479 9.78 36.27 -20.11
CA GLU A 479 9.07 37.50 -20.43
C GLU A 479 9.32 38.60 -19.39
N GLN A 480 9.30 38.28 -18.09
CA GLN A 480 9.66 39.24 -17.04
C GLN A 480 11.11 39.72 -17.16
N SER A 481 12.05 38.85 -17.58
CA SER A 481 13.43 39.25 -17.81
C SER A 481 13.56 40.24 -18.97
N LYS A 482 12.81 40.03 -20.06
CA LYS A 482 12.77 40.98 -21.18
C LYS A 482 12.21 42.33 -20.74
N GLU A 483 11.12 42.35 -19.99
CA GLU A 483 10.52 43.58 -19.48
C GLU A 483 11.49 44.35 -18.58
N LYS A 484 12.15 43.67 -17.65
CA LYS A 484 13.19 44.27 -16.79
C LYS A 484 14.33 44.88 -17.60
N ARG A 485 14.83 44.17 -18.62
CA ARG A 485 15.88 44.69 -19.51
C ARG A 485 15.40 45.92 -20.30
N ALA A 486 14.16 45.91 -20.78
CA ALA A 486 13.56 47.04 -21.47
C ALA A 486 13.39 48.24 -20.53
N ALA A 487 12.95 48.03 -19.29
CA ALA A 487 12.84 49.07 -18.28
C ALA A 487 14.21 49.69 -17.93
N VAL A 488 15.24 48.87 -17.71
CA VAL A 488 16.62 49.35 -17.49
C VAL A 488 17.11 50.15 -18.68
N LYS A 489 16.88 49.68 -19.92
CA LYS A 489 17.25 50.41 -21.13
C LYS A 489 16.54 51.77 -21.22
N ARG A 490 15.26 51.87 -20.82
CA ARG A 490 14.52 53.15 -20.76
C ARG A 490 15.06 54.08 -19.68
N MET A 491 15.44 53.56 -18.51
CA MET A 491 16.03 54.37 -17.44
C MET A 491 17.39 54.93 -17.88
N LEU A 492 18.27 54.08 -18.44
CA LEU A 492 19.56 54.51 -18.97
C LEU A 492 19.43 55.52 -20.12
N ALA A 493 18.42 55.36 -20.98
CA ALA A 493 18.15 56.33 -22.05
C ALA A 493 17.69 57.69 -21.49
N LYS A 494 16.92 57.70 -20.39
CA LYS A 494 16.50 58.94 -19.72
C LYS A 494 17.67 59.62 -19.02
N GLU A 495 18.51 58.87 -18.31
CA GLU A 495 19.72 59.40 -17.66
C GLU A 495 20.69 60.01 -18.67
N ASN A 496 20.89 59.38 -19.83
CA ASN A 496 21.75 59.94 -20.89
C ASN A 496 21.19 61.22 -21.53
N ILE A 497 19.87 61.43 -21.52
CA ILE A 497 19.26 62.68 -21.99
C ILE A 497 19.45 63.79 -20.95
N THR A 498 19.33 63.48 -19.65
CA THR A 498 19.51 64.43 -18.54
C THR A 498 20.98 64.85 -18.32
N VAL A 499 21.95 64.13 -18.87
CA VAL A 499 23.39 64.50 -18.82
C VAL A 499 23.83 65.34 -20.04
N MET A 500 23.00 65.42 -21.09
CA MET A 500 23.27 66.23 -22.29
C MET A 500 22.48 67.54 -22.36
N GLU A 501 21.51 67.73 -21.47
CA GLU A 501 20.96 69.05 -21.09
C GLU A 501 21.78 69.65 -19.95
#